data_AF-A0AAW9PUE7-F1
#
_entry.id   AF-A0AAW9PUE7-F1
#
_cell.length_a   1.000
_cell.length_b   1.000
_cell.length_c   1.000
_cell.angle_alpha   90.00
_cell.angle_beta   90.00
_cell.angle_gamma   90.00
#
_symmetry.space_group_name_H-M   'P 1'
#
loop_
_entity.id
_entity.type
_entity.pdbx_description
1 polymer ?
#
loop_
_entity_poly.entity_id
_entity_poly.type
_entity_poly.pdbx_seq_one_letter_code
_entity_poly.pdbx_strand_id
1 'polypeptide(L)'
;MGKPFKRNPLKKPVGNKILIACEGENTEIIYFKAIRQKLRLPREQIIVISPEGTDPLTIVNEAIAERDELKYNRAWEKDDSAWAVFDGDEHIDNNYSRWCEALLKAERNKINLAISNPSIEFWFLIH
;
A
#
# COMPACT_ATOMS: atom_id res chain seq x y z
N MET A 1 -52.26 -3.47 4.78
CA MET A 1 -51.08 -3.85 3.96
C MET A 1 -50.02 -2.78 4.11
N GLY A 2 -48.94 -3.05 4.86
CA GLY A 2 -47.83 -2.11 5.04
C GLY A 2 -46.89 -2.13 3.83
N LYS A 3 -46.54 -0.96 3.30
CA LYS A 3 -45.54 -0.86 2.22
C LYS A 3 -44.17 -1.33 2.74
N PRO A 4 -43.44 -2.17 1.98
CA PRO A 4 -42.09 -2.54 2.37
C PRO A 4 -41.17 -1.31 2.29
N PHE A 5 -40.41 -1.06 3.35
CA PHE A 5 -39.34 -0.07 3.35
C PHE A 5 -38.26 -0.50 2.35
N LYS A 6 -38.20 0.17 1.19
CA LYS A 6 -37.02 0.09 0.31
C LYS A 6 -35.85 0.77 1.03
N ARG A 7 -34.99 -0.03 1.66
CA ARG A 7 -33.66 0.43 2.06
C ARG A 7 -32.87 0.68 0.78
N ASN A 8 -32.77 1.95 0.38
CA ASN A 8 -31.74 2.35 -0.55
C ASN A 8 -30.42 2.25 0.24
N PRO A 9 -29.49 1.32 -0.08
CA PRO A 9 -28.21 1.34 0.59
C PRO A 9 -27.56 2.67 0.20
N LEU A 10 -27.46 3.58 1.17
CA LEU A 10 -26.59 4.73 1.03
C LEU A 10 -25.21 4.15 0.77
N LYS A 11 -24.73 4.22 -0.47
CA LYS A 11 -23.31 4.10 -0.78
C LYS A 11 -22.67 5.25 -0.02
N LYS A 12 -22.29 5.02 1.25
CA LYS A 12 -21.29 5.86 1.88
C LYS A 12 -20.13 5.88 0.89
N PRO A 13 -19.64 7.05 0.47
CA PRO A 13 -18.41 7.08 -0.31
C PRO A 13 -17.36 6.38 0.55
N VAL A 14 -16.98 5.18 0.13
CA VAL A 14 -15.80 4.53 0.69
C VAL A 14 -14.68 5.50 0.32
N GLY A 15 -13.93 5.98 1.31
CA GLY A 15 -12.84 6.91 1.04
C GLY A 15 -11.84 6.28 0.07
N ASN A 16 -11.01 7.11 -0.55
CA ASN A 16 -10.00 6.68 -1.52
C ASN A 16 -9.16 5.52 -0.95
N LYS A 17 -8.91 4.51 -1.78
CA LYS A 17 -8.14 3.34 -1.39
C LYS A 17 -6.66 3.63 -1.41
N ILE A 18 -5.96 2.98 -0.49
CA ILE A 18 -4.51 2.99 -0.39
C ILE A 18 -4.05 1.54 -0.45
N LEU A 19 -3.37 1.18 -1.54
CA LEU A 19 -2.61 -0.06 -1.64
C LEU A 19 -1.20 0.18 -1.12
N ILE A 20 -0.73 -0.69 -0.23
CA ILE A 20 0.58 -0.61 0.40
C ILE A 20 1.27 -1.96 0.21
N ALA A 21 2.37 -1.98 -0.54
CA ALA A 21 3.30 -3.11 -0.58
C ALA A 21 4.45 -2.82 0.38
N CYS A 22 4.69 -3.70 1.36
CA CYS A 22 5.74 -3.51 2.36
C CYS A 22 6.66 -4.74 2.45
N GLU A 23 7.95 -4.48 2.58
CA GLU A 23 9.04 -5.47 2.69
C GLU A 23 8.84 -6.53 3.77
N GLY A 24 8.25 -6.17 4.92
CA GLY A 24 8.20 -7.05 6.09
C GLY A 24 6.95 -7.93 6.20
N GLU A 25 7.16 -9.15 6.69
CA GLU A 25 6.14 -10.20 6.80
C GLU A 25 5.12 -9.96 7.93
N ASN A 26 5.46 -9.17 8.96
CA ASN A 26 4.64 -9.10 10.18
C ASN A 26 4.49 -7.69 10.77
N THR A 27 5.57 -6.96 11.03
CA THR A 27 5.52 -5.74 11.86
C THR A 27 4.74 -4.60 11.18
N GLU A 28 5.05 -4.33 9.92
CA GLU A 28 4.46 -3.29 9.07
C GLU A 28 3.01 -3.60 8.77
N ILE A 29 2.73 -4.87 8.44
CA ILE A 29 1.37 -5.34 8.17
C ILE A 29 0.50 -5.19 9.42
N ILE A 30 1.02 -5.56 10.60
CA ILE A 30 0.32 -5.38 11.88
C ILE A 30 0.08 -3.89 12.12
N TYR A 31 1.07 -3.04 11.88
CA TYR A 31 0.97 -1.60 12.08
C TYR A 31 -0.10 -0.95 11.18
N PHE A 32 -0.07 -1.18 9.87
CA PHE A 32 -1.08 -0.63 8.96
C PHE A 32 -2.48 -1.19 9.27
N LYS A 33 -2.57 -2.47 9.68
CA LYS A 33 -3.82 -3.05 10.18
C LYS A 33 -4.29 -2.38 11.48
N ALA A 34 -3.39 -1.99 12.38
CA ALA A 34 -3.70 -1.31 13.63
C ALA A 34 -4.14 0.15 13.39
N ILE A 35 -3.46 0.90 12.51
CA ILE A 35 -3.89 2.24 12.07
C ILE A 35 -5.30 2.18 11.50
N ARG A 36 -5.54 1.24 10.58
CA ARG A 36 -6.85 1.05 9.96
C ARG A 36 -7.94 0.84 11.01
N GLN A 37 -7.67 0.03 12.04
CA GLN A 37 -8.59 -0.20 13.15
C GLN A 37 -8.79 1.05 14.01
N LYS A 38 -7.72 1.74 14.39
CA LYS A 38 -7.75 2.96 15.22
C LYS A 38 -8.54 4.08 14.54
N LEU A 39 -8.38 4.23 13.22
CA LEU A 39 -9.08 5.22 12.40
C LEU A 39 -10.48 4.74 11.94
N ARG A 40 -10.89 3.51 12.30
CA ARG A 40 -12.17 2.89 11.91
C ARG A 40 -12.40 2.90 10.40
N LEU A 41 -11.35 2.68 9.63
CA LEU A 41 -11.41 2.67 8.17
C LEU A 41 -11.91 1.31 7.65
N PRO A 42 -12.74 1.31 6.58
CA PRO A 42 -13.14 0.09 5.88
C PRO A 42 -11.92 -0.74 5.45
N ARG A 43 -12.07 -2.06 5.38
CA ARG A 43 -10.97 -2.96 4.96
C ARG A 43 -10.57 -2.69 3.51
N GLU A 44 -11.52 -2.27 2.71
CA GLU A 44 -11.38 -1.99 1.29
C GLU A 44 -10.62 -0.67 1.04
N GLN A 45 -10.41 0.14 2.08
CA GLN A 45 -9.74 1.44 1.99
C GLN A 45 -8.22 1.34 2.22
N ILE A 46 -7.74 0.36 2.99
CA ILE A 46 -6.29 0.11 3.16
C ILE A 46 -6.02 -1.35 2.86
N ILE A 47 -5.41 -1.60 1.70
CA ILE A 47 -5.00 -2.91 1.20
C ILE A 47 -3.51 -3.03 1.45
N VAL A 48 -3.09 -4.03 2.21
CA VAL A 48 -1.67 -4.26 2.53
C VAL A 48 -1.27 -5.61 1.97
N ILE A 49 -0.24 -5.62 1.13
CA ILE A 49 0.36 -6.83 0.56
C ILE A 49 1.80 -6.98 1.05
N SER A 50 2.24 -8.23 1.17
CA SER A 50 3.61 -8.61 1.52
C SER A 50 4.23 -9.21 0.27
N PRO A 51 5.16 -8.50 -0.40
CA PRO A 51 5.91 -9.05 -1.51
C PRO A 51 6.73 -10.27 -1.10
N GLU A 52 6.99 -11.18 -2.05
CA GLU A 52 7.83 -12.37 -1.78
C GLU A 52 9.32 -12.02 -1.69
N GLY A 53 9.72 -10.85 -2.21
CA GLY A 53 11.09 -10.36 -2.16
C GLY A 53 11.22 -9.06 -1.39
N THR A 54 12.39 -8.88 -0.77
CA THR A 54 12.68 -7.70 0.05
C THR A 54 13.30 -6.54 -0.74
N ASP A 55 13.76 -6.78 -1.98
CA ASP A 55 14.41 -5.73 -2.75
C ASP A 55 13.40 -4.69 -3.30
N PRO A 56 13.76 -3.39 -3.32
CA PRO A 56 12.87 -2.30 -3.73
C PRO A 56 12.21 -2.50 -5.10
N LEU A 57 12.94 -3.09 -6.05
CA LEU A 57 12.41 -3.30 -7.40
C LEU A 57 11.30 -4.36 -7.38
N THR A 58 11.48 -5.43 -6.61
CA THR A 58 10.45 -6.46 -6.43
C THR A 58 9.20 -5.88 -5.76
N ILE A 59 9.37 -5.12 -4.69
CA ILE A 59 8.26 -4.46 -3.99
C ILE A 59 7.47 -3.52 -4.92
N VAL A 60 8.18 -2.71 -5.73
CA VAL A 60 7.54 -1.84 -6.73
C VAL A 60 6.82 -2.66 -7.80
N ASN A 61 7.40 -3.77 -8.28
CA ASN A 61 6.76 -4.62 -9.28
C ASN A 61 5.46 -5.24 -8.76
N GLU A 62 5.46 -5.73 -7.53
CA GLU A 62 4.28 -6.33 -6.92
C GLU A 62 3.19 -5.28 -6.63
N ALA A 63 3.56 -4.08 -6.19
CA ALA A 63 2.62 -2.96 -6.07
C ALA A 63 1.95 -2.60 -7.41
N ILE A 64 2.70 -2.65 -8.51
CA ILE A 64 2.17 -2.43 -9.87
C ILE A 64 1.19 -3.54 -10.25
N ALA A 65 1.60 -4.81 -10.06
CA ALA A 65 0.81 -5.97 -10.42
C ALA A 65 -0.54 -5.99 -9.69
N GLU A 66 -0.54 -5.83 -8.37
CA GLU A 66 -1.74 -5.81 -7.54
C GLU A 66 -2.67 -4.64 -7.92
N ARG A 67 -2.11 -3.45 -8.13
CA ARG A 67 -2.91 -2.29 -8.59
C ARG A 67 -3.56 -2.57 -9.94
N ASP A 68 -2.83 -3.17 -10.87
CA ASP A 68 -3.35 -3.44 -12.21
C ASP A 68 -4.39 -4.58 -12.20
N GLU A 69 -4.27 -5.55 -11.29
CA GLU A 69 -5.33 -6.50 -10.99
C GLU A 69 -6.58 -5.81 -10.43
N LEU A 70 -6.43 -4.89 -9.47
CA LEU A 70 -7.55 -4.12 -8.93
C LEU A 70 -8.24 -3.28 -10.01
N LYS A 71 -7.48 -2.69 -10.94
CA LYS A 71 -8.05 -1.98 -12.11
C LYS A 71 -8.80 -2.92 -13.03
N TYR A 72 -8.23 -4.09 -13.34
CA TYR A 72 -8.87 -5.11 -14.17
C TYR A 72 -10.21 -5.54 -13.58
N ASN A 73 -10.25 -5.73 -12.25
CA ASN A 73 -11.44 -6.11 -11.50
C ASN A 73 -12.41 -4.94 -11.20
N ARG A 74 -12.16 -3.73 -11.76
CA ARG A 74 -12.96 -2.51 -11.52
C ARG A 74 -13.08 -2.16 -10.02
N ALA A 75 -12.05 -2.50 -9.26
CA ALA A 75 -11.91 -2.23 -7.84
C ALA A 75 -10.92 -1.09 -7.56
N TRP A 76 -10.49 -0.35 -8.59
CA TRP A 76 -9.56 0.79 -8.50
C TRP A 76 -10.16 2.03 -9.15
N GLU A 77 -10.19 3.13 -8.41
CA GLU A 77 -10.73 4.43 -8.82
C GLU A 77 -9.60 5.44 -9.10
N LYS A 78 -9.94 6.58 -9.70
CA LYS A 78 -8.97 7.61 -10.10
C LYS A 78 -8.17 8.18 -8.92
N ASP A 79 -8.82 8.34 -7.78
CA ASP A 79 -8.24 8.98 -6.59
C ASP A 79 -7.60 7.98 -5.62
N ASP A 80 -7.58 6.69 -5.98
CA ASP A 80 -6.88 5.64 -5.25
C ASP A 80 -5.36 5.76 -5.46
N SER A 81 -4.57 5.34 -4.47
CA SER A 81 -3.11 5.48 -4.49
C SER A 81 -2.41 4.17 -4.13
N ALA A 82 -1.31 3.87 -4.83
CA ALA A 82 -0.48 2.70 -4.57
C ALA A 82 0.88 3.15 -4.05
N TRP A 83 1.38 2.45 -3.03
CA TRP A 83 2.59 2.77 -2.29
C TRP A 83 3.49 1.54 -2.19
N ALA A 84 4.79 1.75 -2.40
CA ALA A 84 5.84 0.80 -2.04
C ALA A 84 6.59 1.35 -0.82
N VAL A 85 6.74 0.50 0.20
CA VAL A 85 7.34 0.84 1.49
C VAL A 85 8.49 -0.13 1.76
N PHE A 86 9.69 0.40 1.92
CA PHE A 86 10.91 -0.38 2.13
C PHE A 86 12.00 0.46 2.79
N ASP A 87 12.96 -0.20 3.41
CA ASP A 87 14.09 0.47 4.06
C ASP A 87 15.09 1.00 3.03
N GLY A 88 15.69 2.16 3.28
CA GLY A 88 16.60 2.81 2.33
C GLY A 88 18.03 2.31 2.42
N ASP A 89 18.52 2.11 3.64
CA ASP A 89 19.95 2.08 3.90
C ASP A 89 20.62 0.77 3.42
N GLU A 90 20.03 -0.39 3.70
CA GLU A 90 20.59 -1.67 3.27
C GLU A 90 20.58 -1.83 1.74
N HIS A 91 19.58 -1.28 1.05
CA HIS A 91 19.38 -1.53 -0.38
C HIS A 91 20.28 -0.66 -1.28
N ILE A 92 20.60 0.56 -0.84
CA ILE A 92 21.56 1.44 -1.55
C ILE A 92 22.95 0.80 -1.55
N ASP A 93 23.38 0.27 -0.40
CA ASP A 93 24.71 -0.31 -0.22
C ASP A 93 24.83 -1.68 -0.92
N ASN A 94 23.77 -2.48 -0.89
CA ASN A 94 23.80 -3.83 -1.47
C ASN A 94 23.59 -3.84 -3.00
N ASN A 95 22.74 -2.97 -3.56
CA ASN A 95 22.47 -2.97 -5.01
C ASN A 95 21.92 -1.63 -5.55
N TYR A 96 22.81 -0.63 -5.65
CA TYR A 96 22.50 0.69 -6.19
C TYR A 96 21.80 0.68 -7.57
N SER A 97 22.14 -0.26 -8.45
CA SER A 97 21.50 -0.33 -9.78
C SER A 97 20.01 -0.70 -9.66
N ARG A 98 19.67 -1.69 -8.83
CA ARG A 98 18.26 -2.07 -8.59
C ARG A 98 17.50 -0.99 -7.85
N TRP A 99 18.17 -0.30 -6.93
CA TRP A 99 17.63 0.89 -6.27
C TRP A 99 17.19 1.95 -7.29
N CYS A 100 18.10 2.37 -8.17
CA CYS A 100 17.80 3.34 -9.22
C CYS A 100 16.67 2.86 -10.14
N GLU A 101 16.69 1.58 -10.51
CA GLU A 101 15.63 1.00 -11.33
C GLU A 101 14.27 1.07 -10.63
N ALA A 102 14.21 0.75 -9.34
CA ALA A 102 12.99 0.82 -8.54
C ALA A 102 12.42 2.25 -8.51
N LEU A 103 13.26 3.27 -8.27
CA LEU A 103 12.85 4.68 -8.28
C LEU A 103 12.26 5.10 -9.62
N LEU A 104 12.96 4.82 -10.71
CA LEU A 104 12.51 5.15 -12.07
C LEU A 104 11.24 4.41 -12.44
N LYS A 105 11.12 3.15 -12.04
CA LYS A 105 9.95 2.32 -12.35
C LYS A 105 8.73 2.77 -11.55
N ALA A 106 8.91 3.14 -10.28
CA ALA A 106 7.85 3.69 -9.46
C ALA A 106 7.32 5.01 -10.03
N GLU A 107 8.20 5.94 -10.39
CA GLU A 107 7.83 7.21 -11.02
C GLU A 107 7.01 7.00 -12.30
N ARG A 108 7.56 6.20 -13.24
CA ARG A 108 6.90 5.90 -14.53
C ARG A 108 5.53 5.27 -14.37
N ASN A 109 5.35 4.46 -13.32
CA ASN A 109 4.12 3.76 -13.05
C ASN A 109 3.21 4.48 -12.06
N LYS A 110 3.56 5.67 -11.54
CA LYS A 110 2.78 6.37 -10.51
C LYS A 110 2.56 5.52 -9.24
N ILE A 111 3.62 4.84 -8.80
CA ILE A 111 3.70 4.23 -7.47
C ILE A 111 4.41 5.22 -6.57
N ASN A 112 3.77 5.57 -5.46
CA ASN A 112 4.39 6.42 -4.45
C ASN A 112 5.40 5.60 -3.64
N LEU A 113 6.48 6.25 -3.21
CA LEU A 113 7.51 5.61 -2.41
C LEU A 113 7.49 6.18 -1.00
N ALA A 114 7.48 5.30 0.00
CA ALA A 114 7.76 5.65 1.38
C ALA A 114 9.01 4.88 1.81
N ILE A 115 10.14 5.56 1.77
CA ILE A 115 11.44 4.99 2.10
C ILE A 115 11.73 5.30 3.56
N SER A 116 11.86 4.28 4.41
CA SER A 116 12.29 4.46 5.80
C SER A 116 13.81 4.62 5.87
N ASN A 117 14.28 5.55 6.71
CA ASN A 117 15.69 5.67 7.09
C ASN A 117 15.75 5.95 8.61
N PRO A 118 16.37 5.09 9.44
CA PRO A 118 17.06 3.84 9.10
C PRO A 118 16.15 2.61 9.00
N SER A 119 14.98 2.61 9.66
CA SER A 119 13.93 1.59 9.50
C SER A 119 12.57 2.13 9.97
N ILE A 120 11.48 1.50 9.53
CA ILE A 120 10.13 1.87 10.02
C ILE A 120 10.01 1.68 11.54
N GLU A 121 10.74 0.72 12.11
CA GLU A 121 10.83 0.47 13.55
C GLU A 121 11.47 1.64 14.31
N PHE A 122 12.47 2.28 13.72
CA PHE A 122 13.07 3.49 14.28
C PHE A 122 12.07 4.66 14.27
N TRP A 123 11.24 4.77 13.23
CA TRP A 123 10.17 5.78 13.15
C TRP A 123 9.12 5.60 14.27
N PHE A 124 8.83 4.35 14.65
CA PHE A 124 7.94 4.01 15.77
C PHE A 124 8.54 4.32 17.15
N LEU A 125 9.86 4.25 17.32
CA LEU A 125 10.49 4.53 18.61
C LEU A 125 10.47 6.02 18.98
N ILE A 126 10.29 6.90 17.99
CA ILE A 126 10.38 8.35 18.17
C ILE A 126 9.02 9.09 18.08
N HIS A 127 7.90 8.38 17.88
CA HIS A 127 6.54 8.96 17.80
C HIS A 127 5.50 8.13 18.57
#